data_AF-W7T977-F1
#
_entry.id   AF-W7T977-F1
#
_cell.length_a   1.000
_cell.length_b   1.000
_cell.length_c   1.000
_cell.angle_alpha   90.00
_cell.angle_beta   90.00
_cell.angle_gamma   90.00
#
_symmetry.space_group_name_H-M   'P 1'
#
loop_
_entity.id
_entity.type
_entity.pdbx_description
1 polymer ?
#
loop_
_entity_poly.entity_id
_entity_poly.type
_entity_poly.pdbx_seq_one_letter_code
_entity_poly.pdbx_strand_id
1 'polypeptide(L)'
;MTESHASLRDDYEVSCSELDFLVSEALKVPGVLGSRMTGGGFGGCTVSLVTKQAVGMLEVKIKSAYRARFGVEAETFVTLPSAGCGVVNLKKKEEEKGRRGGGRGAGPIVSLGWGLVVLAAVVAVGIAVARRR
;
A
#
# COMPACT_ATOMS: atom_id res chain seq x y z
N MET A 1 -8.52 -7.34 -8.71
CA MET A 1 -8.07 -7.23 -7.29
C MET A 1 -9.20 -7.57 -6.34
N THR A 2 -10.34 -6.87 -6.42
CA THR A 2 -11.50 -7.08 -5.53
C THR A 2 -12.05 -8.50 -5.56
N GLU A 3 -12.26 -9.07 -6.74
CA GLU A 3 -12.72 -10.47 -6.88
C GLU A 3 -11.74 -11.47 -6.24
N SER A 4 -10.44 -11.21 -6.37
CA SER A 4 -9.42 -12.04 -5.73
C SER A 4 -9.45 -11.94 -4.20
N HIS A 5 -9.80 -10.78 -3.65
CA HIS A 5 -10.02 -10.67 -2.20
C HIS A 5 -11.28 -11.42 -1.76
N ALA A 6 -12.37 -11.33 -2.53
CA ALA A 6 -13.59 -12.08 -2.26
C ALA A 6 -13.29 -13.58 -2.22
N SER A 7 -12.57 -14.12 -3.20
CA SER A 7 -12.17 -15.53 -3.18
C SER A 7 -11.26 -15.89 -1.99
N LEU A 8 -10.32 -15.02 -1.60
CA LEU A 8 -9.48 -15.25 -0.41
C LEU A 8 -10.25 -15.23 0.91
N ARG A 9 -11.36 -14.49 0.97
CA ARG A 9 -12.24 -14.39 2.13
C ARG A 9 -13.25 -15.54 2.16
N ASP A 10 -13.89 -15.81 1.04
CA ASP A 10 -15.08 -16.66 0.95
C ASP A 10 -14.73 -18.11 0.55
N ASP A 11 -13.76 -18.31 -0.35
CA ASP A 11 -13.38 -19.65 -0.82
C ASP A 11 -12.18 -20.22 -0.06
N TYR A 12 -11.17 -19.38 0.21
CA TYR A 12 -9.93 -19.81 0.85
C TYR A 12 -9.90 -19.51 2.35
N GLU A 13 -10.82 -18.70 2.85
CA GLU A 13 -11.01 -18.38 4.27
C GLU A 13 -9.74 -17.92 5.02
N VAL A 14 -8.85 -17.20 4.33
CA VAL A 14 -7.58 -16.68 4.91
C VAL A 14 -7.65 -15.20 5.29
N SER A 15 -8.80 -14.55 5.13
CA SER A 15 -8.97 -13.14 5.50
C SER A 15 -9.27 -12.98 7.00
N CYS A 16 -9.42 -11.73 7.44
CA CYS A 16 -9.90 -11.39 8.78
C CYS A 16 -10.67 -10.07 8.75
N SER A 17 -11.37 -9.77 9.85
CA SER A 17 -12.24 -8.60 9.95
C SER A 17 -11.53 -7.27 9.64
N GLU A 18 -10.26 -7.18 10.02
CA GLU A 18 -9.39 -6.02 9.83
C GLU A 18 -9.04 -5.83 8.35
N LEU A 19 -8.69 -6.92 7.65
CA LEU A 19 -8.36 -6.89 6.22
C LEU A 19 -9.60 -6.57 5.38
N ASP A 20 -10.72 -7.24 5.67
CA ASP A 20 -11.98 -7.02 4.96
C ASP A 20 -12.48 -5.58 5.14
N PHE A 21 -12.34 -5.03 6.35
CA PHE A 21 -12.67 -3.64 6.64
C PHE A 21 -11.80 -2.68 5.83
N LEU A 22 -10.48 -2.89 5.79
CA LEU A 22 -9.58 -2.04 5.02
C LEU A 22 -9.89 -2.08 3.52
N VAL A 23 -10.16 -3.25 2.96
CA VAL A 23 -10.53 -3.39 1.55
C VAL A 23 -11.85 -2.66 1.29
N SER A 24 -12.86 -2.84 2.16
CA SER A 24 -14.15 -2.16 2.04
C SER A 24 -14.02 -0.64 2.10
N GLU A 25 -13.28 -0.09 3.07
CA GLU A 25 -13.09 1.36 3.19
C GLU A 25 -12.26 1.95 2.05
N ALA A 26 -11.25 1.22 1.56
CA ALA A 26 -10.47 1.66 0.42
C ALA A 26 -11.33 1.79 -0.85
N LEU A 27 -12.21 0.81 -1.11
CA LEU A 27 -13.09 0.82 -2.29
C LEU A 27 -14.13 1.93 -2.27
N LYS A 28 -14.39 2.57 -1.12
CA LYS A 28 -15.28 3.75 -1.01
C LYS A 28 -14.61 5.05 -1.45
N VAL A 29 -13.28 5.07 -1.61
CA VAL A 29 -12.54 6.29 -1.97
C VAL A 29 -12.50 6.46 -3.49
N PRO A 30 -13.03 7.57 -4.04
CA PRO A 30 -12.92 7.85 -5.47
C PRO A 30 -11.47 7.86 -5.93
N GLY A 31 -11.17 7.13 -7.02
CA GLY A 31 -9.81 6.96 -7.54
C GLY A 31 -9.11 5.69 -7.05
N VAL A 32 -9.70 4.91 -6.15
CA VAL A 32 -9.28 3.53 -5.89
C VAL A 32 -9.91 2.59 -6.93
N LEU A 33 -9.06 1.87 -7.66
CA LEU A 33 -9.47 0.97 -8.73
C LEU A 33 -9.66 -0.48 -8.25
N GLY A 34 -9.04 -0.83 -7.13
CA GLY A 34 -9.16 -2.14 -6.53
C GLY A 34 -8.31 -2.26 -5.29
N SER A 35 -8.72 -3.13 -4.37
CA SER A 35 -7.98 -3.43 -3.15
C SER A 35 -8.09 -4.91 -2.83
N ARG A 36 -7.05 -5.47 -2.20
CA ARG A 36 -7.05 -6.85 -1.69
C ARG A 36 -6.01 -7.02 -0.58
N MET A 37 -6.18 -8.05 0.24
CA MET A 37 -5.11 -8.51 1.15
C MET A 37 -3.86 -8.99 0.39
N THR A 38 -2.69 -8.88 1.01
CA THR A 38 -1.42 -9.39 0.47
C THR A 38 -0.64 -10.15 1.55
N GLY A 39 0.09 -11.18 1.15
CA GLY A 39 0.76 -12.11 2.08
C GLY A 39 -0.11 -13.31 2.47
N GLY A 40 0.22 -13.93 3.61
CA GLY A 40 -0.37 -15.20 4.06
C GLY A 40 -1.77 -15.13 4.66
N GLY A 41 -2.29 -13.94 5.00
CA GLY A 41 -3.60 -13.77 5.62
C GLY A 41 -3.60 -13.74 7.14
N PHE A 42 -4.80 -13.79 7.71
CA PHE A 42 -5.07 -13.68 9.16
C PHE A 42 -4.48 -12.41 9.80
N GLY A 43 -4.47 -11.33 9.02
CA GLY A 43 -3.86 -10.04 9.37
C GLY A 43 -2.82 -9.59 8.34
N GLY A 44 -1.99 -8.61 8.70
CA GLY A 44 -0.93 -8.10 7.85
C GLY A 44 -1.36 -6.91 6.99
N CYS A 45 -1.21 -7.00 5.67
CA CYS A 45 -1.32 -5.83 4.79
C CYS A 45 -2.43 -5.99 3.75
N THR A 46 -2.98 -4.86 3.31
CA THR A 46 -3.73 -4.75 2.06
C THR A 46 -2.95 -3.93 1.05
N VAL A 47 -3.17 -4.21 -0.23
CA VAL A 47 -2.64 -3.44 -1.35
C VAL A 47 -3.82 -2.86 -2.14
N SER A 48 -3.77 -1.56 -2.37
CA SER A 48 -4.79 -0.81 -3.10
C SER A 48 -4.16 -0.13 -4.32
N LEU A 49 -4.75 -0.36 -5.49
CA LEU A 49 -4.39 0.37 -6.70
C LEU A 49 -5.18 1.69 -6.71
N VAL A 50 -4.46 2.81 -6.66
CA VAL A 50 -5.06 4.14 -6.49
C VAL A 50 -4.47 5.13 -7.50
N THR A 51 -5.30 6.04 -7.99
CA THR A 51 -4.85 7.16 -8.81
C THR A 51 -4.01 8.12 -7.97
N LYS A 52 -3.01 8.76 -8.58
CA LYS A 52 -2.07 9.64 -7.86
C LYS A 52 -2.75 10.74 -7.05
N GLN A 53 -3.86 11.28 -7.56
CA GLN A 53 -4.62 12.36 -6.94
C GLN A 53 -5.41 11.90 -5.71
N ALA A 54 -5.78 10.61 -5.64
CA ALA A 54 -6.61 10.06 -4.58
C ALA A 54 -5.82 9.52 -3.39
N VAL A 55 -4.48 9.46 -3.47
CA VAL A 55 -3.60 8.89 -2.43
C VAL A 55 -3.81 9.55 -1.07
N GLY A 56 -3.73 10.88 -1.00
CA GLY A 56 -3.87 11.59 0.27
C GLY A 56 -5.26 11.41 0.88
N MET A 57 -6.31 11.38 0.05
CA MET A 57 -7.67 11.09 0.49
C MET A 57 -7.78 9.68 1.06
N LEU A 58 -7.19 8.69 0.39
CA LEU A 58 -7.16 7.31 0.85
C LEU A 58 -6.44 7.18 2.20
N GLU A 59 -5.27 7.79 2.36
CA GLU A 59 -4.51 7.70 3.62
C GLU A 59 -5.28 8.28 4.82
N VAL A 60 -5.88 9.46 4.66
CA VAL A 60 -6.70 10.09 5.70
C VAL A 60 -7.92 9.24 6.04
N LYS A 61 -8.62 8.74 5.01
CA LYS A 61 -9.82 7.91 5.18
C LYS A 61 -9.50 6.61 5.90
N ILE A 62 -8.44 5.90 5.51
CA ILE A 62 -8.05 4.63 6.11
C ILE A 62 -7.60 4.82 7.56
N LYS A 63 -6.72 5.77 7.85
CA LYS A 63 -6.23 6.00 9.22
C LYS A 63 -7.38 6.36 10.16
N SER A 64 -8.24 7.28 9.75
CA SER A 64 -9.41 7.69 10.57
C SER A 64 -10.42 6.56 10.77
N ALA A 65 -10.81 5.86 9.70
CA ALA A 65 -11.79 4.78 9.77
C ALA A 65 -11.27 3.57 10.57
N TYR A 66 -10.00 3.19 10.37
CA TYR A 66 -9.40 2.06 11.05
C TYR A 66 -9.25 2.32 12.55
N ARG A 67 -8.76 3.51 12.94
CA ARG A 67 -8.70 3.92 14.34
C ARG A 67 -10.08 3.95 14.99
N ALA A 68 -11.09 4.48 14.28
CA ALA A 68 -12.46 4.54 14.80
C ALA A 68 -13.06 3.14 15.02
N ARG A 69 -12.74 2.16 14.17
CA ARG A 69 -13.28 0.80 14.25
C ARG A 69 -12.55 -0.10 15.24
N PHE A 70 -11.21 -0.05 15.26
CA PHE A 70 -10.38 -1.02 15.99
C PHE A 70 -9.57 -0.40 17.14
N GLY A 71 -9.57 0.93 17.28
CA GLY A 71 -8.85 1.63 18.35
C GLY A 71 -7.32 1.66 18.17
N VAL A 72 -6.81 1.23 17.01
CA VAL A 72 -5.38 1.16 16.67
C VAL A 72 -5.12 2.01 15.43
N GLU A 73 -3.94 2.65 15.36
CA GLU A 73 -3.51 3.42 14.19
C GLU A 73 -3.08 2.48 13.05
N ALA A 74 -3.55 2.74 11.83
CA ALA A 74 -3.09 2.05 10.64
C ALA A 74 -1.83 2.71 10.06
N GLU A 75 -0.89 1.90 9.58
CA GLU A 75 0.27 2.40 8.84
C GLU A 75 -0.02 2.36 7.33
N THR A 76 0.36 3.43 6.64
CA THR A 76 0.16 3.55 5.19
C THR A 76 1.49 3.95 4.56
N PHE A 77 1.82 3.30 3.45
CA PHE A 77 2.95 3.72 2.64
C PHE A 77 2.64 3.56 1.15
N VAL A 78 3.23 4.46 0.39
CA VAL A 78 3.11 4.52 -1.05
C VAL A 78 4.32 3.82 -1.65
N THR A 79 4.09 2.86 -2.55
CA THR A 79 5.18 2.14 -3.20
C THR A 79 5.05 2.12 -4.73
N LEU A 80 6.20 1.95 -5.38
CA LEU A 80 6.36 1.76 -6.81
C LEU A 80 7.07 0.43 -7.04
N PRO A 81 6.78 -0.28 -8.15
CA PRO A 81 7.57 -1.44 -8.54
C PRO A 81 9.06 -1.07 -8.62
N SER A 82 9.90 -1.90 -8.00
CA SER A 82 11.35 -1.69 -7.96
C SER A 82 12.11 -2.93 -8.43
N ALA A 83 13.38 -2.75 -8.77
CA ALA A 83 14.27 -3.87 -9.04
C ALA A 83 14.40 -4.78 -7.80
N GLY A 84 14.65 -6.07 -8.05
CA GLY A 84 14.94 -7.05 -7.01
C GLY A 84 16.38 -6.96 -6.47
N CYS A 85 16.80 -7.97 -5.72
CA CYS A 85 18.16 -8.08 -5.22
C CYS A 85 19.19 -8.15 -6.36
N GLY A 86 20.31 -7.46 -6.22
CA GLY A 86 21.38 -7.45 -7.21
C GLY A 86 22.72 -6.98 -6.63
N VAL A 87 23.81 -7.33 -7.30
CA VAL A 87 25.15 -6.87 -6.92
C VAL A 87 25.29 -5.40 -7.25
N VAL A 88 25.60 -4.59 -6.23
CA VAL A 88 25.83 -3.15 -6.41
C VAL A 88 27.32 -2.87 -6.41
N ASN A 89 27.84 -2.31 -7.50
CA ASN A 89 29.22 -1.83 -7.53
C ASN A 89 29.31 -0.49 -6.77
N LEU A 90 29.88 -0.52 -5.57
CA LEU A 90 29.95 0.63 -4.68
C LEU A 90 30.71 1.82 -5.29
N LYS A 91 31.71 1.56 -6.16
CA LYS A 91 32.50 2.63 -6.81
C LYS A 91 31.68 3.45 -7.83
N LYS A 92 30.66 2.85 -8.45
CA LYS A 92 29.79 3.51 -9.44
C LYS A 92 28.66 4.30 -8.79
N LYS A 93 28.33 3.99 -7.53
CA LYS A 93 27.20 4.55 -6.80
C LYS A 93 27.41 6.04 -6.44
N GLU A 94 28.67 6.48 -6.30
CA GLU A 94 29.00 7.87 -6.00
C GLU A 94 28.86 8.79 -7.23
N GLU A 95 29.22 8.31 -8.43
CA GLU A 95 29.02 9.05 -9.69
C GLU A 95 27.54 9.26 -10.02
N GLU A 96 26.68 8.27 -9.76
CA GLU A 96 25.24 8.37 -9.97
C GLU A 96 24.54 9.23 -8.91
N LYS A 97 25.04 9.22 -7.67
CA LYS A 97 24.53 10.04 -6.56
C LYS A 97 24.92 11.51 -6.72
N GLY A 98 26.09 11.80 -7.30
CA GLY A 98 26.53 13.15 -7.66
C GLY A 98 25.66 13.84 -8.72
N ARG A 99 24.99 13.07 -9.59
CA ARG A 99 24.01 13.59 -10.56
C ARG A 99 22.61 13.85 -9.98
N ARG A 100 22.27 13.32 -8.80
CA ARG A 100 20.95 13.46 -8.15
C ARG A 100 20.97 14.39 -6.93
N GLY A 101 21.83 15.41 -6.94
CA GLY A 101 21.90 16.41 -5.87
C GLY A 101 20.85 17.52 -6.02
N GLY A 102 19.76 17.46 -5.25
CA GLY A 102 18.92 18.63 -4.97
C GLY A 102 17.43 18.32 -4.68
N GLY A 103 17.06 18.12 -3.42
CA GLY A 103 15.66 18.17 -2.97
C GLY A 103 15.27 17.11 -1.93
N ARG A 104 15.14 17.52 -0.66
CA ARG A 104 14.33 16.79 0.33
C ARG A 104 12.86 17.06 -0.01
N GLY A 105 12.22 16.09 -0.67
CA GLY A 105 10.81 16.12 -1.06
C GLY A 105 10.58 14.99 -2.05
N ALA A 106 9.47 14.26 -1.90
CA ALA A 106 8.95 13.20 -2.78
C ALA A 106 9.88 12.78 -3.95
N GLY A 107 10.40 11.55 -3.88
CA GLY A 107 11.28 10.97 -4.91
C GLY A 107 10.72 11.15 -6.34
N PRO A 108 11.60 11.14 -7.37
CA PRO A 108 11.24 11.62 -8.69
C PRO A 108 10.10 10.78 -9.27
N ILE A 109 8.98 11.45 -9.51
CA ILE A 109 7.86 10.93 -10.29
C ILE A 109 8.36 10.85 -11.72
N VAL A 110 8.67 9.65 -12.18
CA VAL A 110 8.99 9.38 -13.58
C VAL A 110 7.70 9.60 -14.37
N SER A 111 7.60 10.76 -15.03
CA SER A 111 6.56 11.07 -16.00
C SER A 111 6.88 10.33 -17.30
N LEU A 112 6.59 9.03 -17.34
CA LEU A 112 6.45 8.32 -18.60
C LEU A 112 5.09 8.71 -19.19
N GLY A 113 5.09 9.30 -20.38
CA GLY A 113 3.95 9.95 -21.03
C GLY A 113 2.82 9.01 -21.48
N TRP A 114 2.25 8.27 -20.53
CA TRP A 114 1.02 7.50 -20.65
C TRP A 114 0.21 7.84 -19.40
N GLY A 115 -1.07 8.22 -19.53
CA GLY A 115 -1.94 8.63 -18.42
C GLY A 115 -1.80 7.70 -17.21
N LEU A 116 -1.01 8.14 -16.22
CA LEU A 116 -0.23 7.25 -15.34
C LEU A 116 -1.11 6.70 -14.22
N VAL A 117 -1.71 5.55 -14.46
CA VAL A 117 -2.39 4.74 -13.44
C VAL A 117 -1.39 3.76 -12.84
N VAL A 118 -0.46 4.21 -11.99
CA VAL A 118 0.25 3.26 -11.13
C VAL A 118 0.70 3.96 -9.84
N LEU A 119 -0.10 3.80 -8.79
CA LEU A 119 0.41 3.89 -7.43
C LEU A 119 -0.23 2.77 -6.62
N ALA A 120 0.60 1.88 -6.08
CA ALA A 120 0.15 0.89 -5.10
C ALA A 120 0.32 1.53 -3.72
N ALA A 121 -0.80 1.87 -3.08
CA ALA A 121 -0.78 2.19 -1.66
C ALA A 121 -0.88 0.86 -0.92
N VAL A 122 0.16 0.49 -0.17
CA VAL A 122 0.12 -0.66 0.72
C VAL A 122 -0.22 -0.13 2.10
N VAL A 123 -1.32 -0.62 2.65
CA VAL A 123 -1.72 -0.35 4.03
C VAL A 123 -1.22 -1.53 4.86
N ALA A 124 -0.27 -1.28 5.74
CA ALA A 124 0.15 -2.26 6.73
C ALA A 124 -0.68 -2.06 7.99
N VAL A 125 -1.49 -3.06 8.35
CA VAL A 125 -2.04 -3.12 9.70
C VAL A 125 -0.87 -3.43 10.62
N GLY A 126 -0.51 -2.47 11.46
CA GLY A 126 0.41 -2.72 12.56
C GLY A 126 -0.04 -3.98 13.28
N ILE A 127 0.89 -4.92 13.42
CA ILE A 127 0.71 -6.26 14.00
C ILE A 127 0.02 -6.13 15.37
N ALA A 128 -1.31 -6.13 15.37
CA ALA A 128 -2.13 -6.18 16.58
C ALA A 128 -2.68 -7.60 16.80
N VAL A 129 -2.17 -8.61 16.08
CA VAL A 129 -2.32 -10.03 16.44
C VAL A 129 -1.31 -10.40 17.55
N ALA A 130 -1.19 -9.53 18.55
CA ALA A 130 -0.33 -9.74 19.71
C ALA A 130 -1.02 -9.20 20.96
N ARG A 131 -2.04 -9.93 21.47
CA ARG A 131 -2.51 -10.02 22.88
C ARG A 131 -4.03 -10.19 23.03
N ARG A 132 -4.60 -11.25 22.45
CA ARG A 132 -5.78 -11.89 23.05
C ARG A 132 -5.56 -13.40 23.07
N ARG A 133 -4.76 -13.83 24.06
CA ARG A 133 -4.99 -15.11 24.73
C ARG A 133 -6.01 -14.86 25.83
#